data_AF-A0A0G1P6U9-F1
#
_entry.id   AF-A0A0G1P6U9-F1
#
_cell.length_a   1.000
_cell.length_b   1.000
_cell.length_c   1.000
_cell.angle_alpha   90.00
_cell.angle_beta   90.00
_cell.angle_gamma   90.00
#
_symmetry.space_group_name_H-M   'P 1'
#
loop_
_entity.id
_entity.type
_entity.pdbx_description
1 polymer ?
#
loop_
_entity_poly.entity_id
_entity_poly.type
_entity_poly.pdbx_seq_one_letter_code
_entity_poly.pdbx_strand_id
1 'polypeptide(L)' 'MIKPINRENWGKITPKLEQSDLTKIQIDSYKQFLEEGISESLTELNPIKDFTGKVFEFLAQNYS' A
#
# COMPACT_ATOMS: atom_id res chain seq x y z
N MET A 1 16.19 19.66 26.95
CA MET A 1 14.79 19.83 26.47
C MET A 1 14.71 21.14 25.70
N ILE A 2 14.20 21.12 24.45
CA ILE A 2 14.06 22.32 23.63
C ILE A 2 12.70 22.95 23.95
N LYS A 3 12.68 24.25 24.27
CA LYS A 3 11.44 24.99 24.54
C LYS A 3 10.63 25.09 23.23
N PRO A 4 9.33 24.70 23.23
CA PRO A 4 8.51 24.79 22.03
C PRO A 4 8.32 26.26 21.62
N ILE A 5 8.42 26.53 20.33
CA ILE A 5 8.19 27.85 19.75
C ILE A 5 6.67 28.08 19.74
N ASN A 6 6.23 29.20 20.34
CA ASN A 6 4.82 29.57 20.32
C ASN A 6 4.51 30.30 18.99
N ARG A 7 3.70 29.69 18.12
CA ARG A 7 3.28 30.28 16.84
C ARG A 7 1.99 31.07 17.05
N GLU A 8 2.02 32.35 16.76
CA GLU A 8 0.82 33.20 16.82
C GLU A 8 -0.08 32.94 15.59
N ASN A 9 -1.39 32.87 15.81
CA ASN A 9 -2.40 32.67 14.78
C ASN A 9 -3.54 33.68 14.96
N TRP A 10 -3.69 34.61 14.02
CA TRP A 10 -4.73 35.66 14.03
C TRP A 10 -6.00 35.26 13.24
N GLY A 11 -6.14 34.01 12.80
CA GLY A 11 -7.32 33.52 12.08
C GLY A 11 -8.51 33.19 12.98
N LYS A 12 -9.73 33.17 12.42
CA LYS A 12 -10.92 32.67 13.12
C LYS A 12 -10.84 31.15 13.25
N ILE A 13 -10.96 30.63 14.47
CA ILE A 13 -10.91 29.19 14.74
C ILE A 13 -12.22 28.56 14.27
N THR A 14 -12.14 27.67 13.28
CA THR A 14 -13.24 26.82 12.80
C THR A 14 -13.14 25.42 13.40
N PRO A 15 -14.19 24.59 13.36
CA PRO A 15 -14.13 23.21 13.83
C PRO A 15 -12.92 22.51 13.21
N LYS A 16 -12.05 21.98 14.07
CA LYS A 16 -10.83 21.30 13.64
C LYS A 16 -11.25 19.98 12.98
N LEU A 17 -11.00 19.86 11.68
CA LEU A 17 -11.02 18.54 11.05
C LEU A 17 -9.98 17.68 11.77
N GLU A 18 -10.34 16.43 12.08
CA GLU A 18 -9.40 15.49 12.69
C GLU A 18 -8.10 15.44 11.89
N GLN A 19 -6.97 15.43 12.61
CA GLN A 19 -5.68 15.40 11.95
C GLN A 19 -5.52 14.03 11.28
N SER A 20 -5.48 14.04 9.95
CA SER A 20 -5.20 12.84 9.19
C SER A 20 -3.72 12.46 9.28
N ASP A 21 -3.46 11.17 9.35
CA ASP A 21 -2.12 10.62 9.12
C ASP A 21 -1.83 10.67 7.62
N LEU A 22 -0.91 11.57 7.24
CA LEU A 22 -0.52 11.81 5.85
C LEU A 22 0.25 10.62 5.24
N THR A 23 0.75 9.69 6.07
CA THR A 23 1.51 8.51 5.64
C THR A 23 0.64 7.27 5.51
N LYS A 24 -0.57 7.29 6.09
CA LYS A 24 -1.48 6.14 6.16
C LYS A 24 -1.73 5.49 4.80
N ILE A 25 -1.97 6.29 3.76
CA ILE A 25 -2.23 5.79 2.41
C ILE A 25 -1.05 4.98 1.85
N GLN A 26 0.19 5.39 2.16
CA GLN A 26 1.39 4.70 1.67
C GLN A 26 1.57 3.35 2.36
N ILE A 27 1.34 3.31 3.67
CA ILE A 27 1.43 2.10 4.49
C ILE A 27 0.34 1.10 4.09
N ASP A 28 -0.90 1.57 3.99
CA ASP A 28 -2.05 0.73 3.67
C ASP A 28 -1.92 0.16 2.24
N SER A 29 -1.48 0.97 1.27
CA SER A 29 -1.24 0.52 -0.12
C SER A 29 -0.14 -0.55 -0.20
N TYR A 30 0.98 -0.35 0.49
CA TYR A 30 2.06 -1.34 0.49
C TYR A 30 1.64 -2.65 1.16
N LYS A 31 0.82 -2.58 2.21
CA LYS A 31 0.26 -3.76 2.87
C LYS A 31 -0.64 -4.55 1.90
N GLN A 32 -1.56 -3.89 1.20
CA GLN A 32 -2.42 -4.55 0.20
C GLN A 32 -1.59 -5.18 -0.94
N PHE A 33 -0.55 -4.48 -1.41
CA PHE A 33 0.35 -5.05 -2.42
C PHE A 33 0.99 -6.38 -1.98
N LEU A 34 1.42 -6.46 -0.72
CA LEU A 34 2.01 -7.69 -0.16
C LEU A 34 0.97 -8.79 0.09
N GLU A 35 -0.23 -8.44 0.53
CA GLU A 35 -1.28 -9.40 0.90
C GLU A 35 -1.98 -10.01 -0.32
N GLU A 36 -2.30 -9.21 -1.34
CA GLU A 36 -3.09 -9.64 -2.50
C GLU A 36 -2.43 -9.29 -3.83
N GLY A 37 -1.81 -8.10 -3.95
CA GLY A 37 -1.34 -7.59 -5.24
C GLY A 37 -0.30 -8.48 -5.95
N ILE A 38 0.62 -9.09 -5.20
CA ILE A 38 1.60 -10.03 -5.76
C ILE A 38 0.91 -11.30 -6.26
N SER A 39 0.00 -11.88 -5.47
CA SER A 39 -0.67 -13.12 -5.85
C SER A 39 -1.57 -12.91 -7.06
N GLU A 40 -2.34 -11.81 -7.09
CA GLU A 40 -3.21 -11.44 -8.21
C GLU A 40 -2.41 -11.30 -9.51
N SER A 41 -1.31 -10.55 -9.47
CA SER A 41 -0.44 -10.34 -10.64
C SER A 41 0.13 -11.66 -11.18
N LEU A 42 0.56 -12.56 -10.30
CA LEU A 42 1.09 -13.86 -10.70
C LEU A 42 -0.01 -14.80 -11.22
N THR A 43 -1.22 -14.75 -10.67
CA THR A 43 -2.36 -15.53 -11.17
C THR A 43 -2.79 -15.03 -12.56
N GLU A 44 -2.83 -13.71 -12.79
CA GLU A 44 -3.18 -13.13 -14.10
C GLU A 44 -2.21 -13.58 -15.20
N LEU A 45 -0.91 -13.67 -14.90
CA LEU A 45 0.10 -14.10 -15.86
C LEU A 45 0.06 -15.60 -16.17
N ASN A 46 -0.67 -16.41 -15.40
CA ASN A 46 -0.70 -17.87 -15.57
C ASN A 46 -1.86 -18.37 -16.43
N PRO A 47 -1.66 -19.46 -17.19
CA PRO A 47 -0.38 -20.14 -17.42
C PRO A 47 0.47 -19.41 -18.48
N ILE A 48 1.80 -19.48 -18.35
CA ILE A 48 2.71 -18.96 -19.37
C ILE A 48 2.89 -20.03 -20.45
N LYS A 49 2.61 -19.68 -21.70
CA LYS A 49 2.76 -20.57 -22.87
C LYS A 49 3.87 -20.06 -23.79
N ASP A 50 4.80 -20.94 -24.14
CA ASP A 50 5.80 -20.62 -25.15
C ASP A 50 5.32 -20.93 -26.59
N PHE A 51 6.07 -20.49 -27.59
CA PHE A 51 5.75 -20.67 -29.00
C PHE A 51 5.89 -22.12 -29.49
N THR A 52 6.48 -23.02 -28.68
CA THR A 52 6.60 -24.45 -28.97
C THR A 52 5.45 -25.27 -28.39
N GLY A 53 4.55 -24.63 -27.64
CA GLY A 53 3.41 -25.26 -26.98
C GLY A 53 3.71 -25.78 -25.57
N LYS A 54 4.88 -25.50 -25.00
CA LYS A 54 5.19 -25.82 -23.61
C LYS A 54 4.46 -24.85 -22.69
N VAL A 55 3.89 -25.39 -21.62
CA VAL A 55 3.13 -24.65 -20.60
C VAL A 55 3.92 -24.62 -19.30
N PHE A 56 4.02 -23.44 -18.69
CA PHE A 56 4.58 -23.22 -17.37
C PHE A 56 3.49 -22.66 -16.45
N GLU A 57 3.41 -23.20 -15.24
CA GLU A 57 2.44 -22.80 -14.23
C GLU A 57 3.18 -22.50 -12.93
N PHE A 58 2.88 -21.37 -12.31
CA PHE A 58 3.30 -21.10 -10.94
C PHE A 58 2.22 -21.59 -9.97
N LEU A 59 2.61 -22.44 -9.02
CA LEU A 59 1.78 -22.81 -7.88
C LEU A 59 2.15 -21.92 -6.70
N ALA A 60 1.27 -20.99 -6.35
CA ALA A 60 1.42 -20.22 -5.12
C ALA A 60 1.27 -21.16 -3.91
N GLN A 61 2.32 -21.29 -3.10
CA GLN A 61 2.22 -21.93 -1.79
C GLN A 61 1.92 -20.85 -0.75
N ASN A 62 0.86 -21.05 0.02
CA ASN A 62 0.57 -20.20 1.17
C ASN A 62 1.66 -20.41 2.22
N TYR A 63 2.49 -19.39 2.47
CA TYR A 63 3.38 -19.39 3.62
C TYR A 63 2.55 -19.01 4.86
N SER A 64 2.38 -19.97 5.78
CA SER A 64 1.73 -19.80 7.09
C SER A 64 2.71 -19.32 8.15
#